data_AF-A0A1V3X348-F1
#
_entry.id   AF-A0A1V3X348-F1
#
_cell.length_a   1.000
_cell.length_b   1.000
_cell.length_c   1.000
_cell.angle_alpha   90.00
_cell.angle_beta   90.00
_cell.angle_gamma   90.00
#
_symmetry.space_group_name_H-M   'P 1'
#
loop_
_entity.id
_entity.type
_entity.pdbx_description
1 polymer ?
#
loop_
_entity_poly.entity_id
_entity_poly.type
_entity_poly.pdbx_seq_one_letter_code
_entity_poly.pdbx_strand_id
1 'polypeptide(L)' 'MTGRILQRCRRIEPRLGQAAVIETITGLRPDRPSVRVESEPLGRARCIHNYGHSANGVTLSWGCAREVARLVGAQ' A
#
# COMPACT_ATOMS: atom_id res chain seq x y z
N MET A 1 -0.86 11.89 19.61
CA MET A 1 -0.48 11.90 18.17
C MET A 1 -1.59 12.46 17.28
N THR A 2 -2.81 11.89 17.36
CA THR A 2 -4.00 12.29 16.59
C THR A 2 -4.34 13.78 16.67
N GLY A 3 -4.31 14.40 17.86
CA GLY A 3 -4.59 15.83 18.00
C GLY A 3 -3.69 16.74 17.16
N ARG A 4 -2.40 16.39 17.00
CA ARG A 4 -1.47 17.14 16.14
C ARG A 4 -1.79 16.99 14.65
N ILE A 5 -2.27 15.82 14.22
CA ILE A 5 -2.70 15.60 12.83
C ILE A 5 -3.96 16.42 12.55
N LEU A 6 -4.96 16.36 13.44
CA LEU A 6 -6.20 17.14 13.30
C LEU A 6 -5.93 18.64 13.24
N GLN A 7 -5.06 19.16 14.10
CA GLN A 7 -4.68 20.58 14.08
C GLN A 7 -4.03 20.98 12.75
N ARG A 8 -3.16 20.14 12.19
CA ARG A 8 -2.52 20.39 10.88
C ARG A 8 -3.55 20.36 9.75
N CYS A 9 -4.44 19.37 9.72
CA CYS A 9 -5.50 19.27 8.71
C CYS A 9 -6.46 20.46 8.75
N ARG A 10 -6.89 20.88 9.95
CA ARG A 10 -7.77 22.06 10.13
C ARG A 10 -7.13 23.38 9.71
N ARG A 11 -5.80 23.48 9.79
CA ARG A 11 -5.07 24.64 9.27
C ARG A 11 -5.04 24.68 7.74
N ILE A 12 -5.09 23.52 7.07
CA ILE A 12 -5.12 23.41 5.60
C ILE A 12 -6.54 23.62 5.08
N GLU A 13 -7.53 22.97 5.71
CA GLU A 13 -8.95 23.08 5.38
C GLU A 13 -9.75 23.47 6.63
N PRO A 14 -10.07 24.76 6.82
CA PRO A 14 -10.76 25.26 8.02
C PRO A 14 -12.14 24.65 8.27
N ARG A 15 -12.87 24.20 7.23
CA ARG A 15 -14.20 23.59 7.41
C ARG A 15 -14.14 22.29 8.22
N LEU A 16 -12.98 21.61 8.26
CA LEU A 16 -12.76 20.44 9.13
C LEU A 16 -12.77 20.78 10.63
N GLY A 17 -12.78 22.07 11.00
CA GLY A 17 -12.96 22.51 12.39
C GLY A 17 -14.31 22.11 12.99
N GLN A 18 -15.34 22.01 12.14
CA GLN A 18 -16.73 21.70 12.53
C GLN A 18 -17.10 20.23 12.30
N ALA A 19 -16.24 19.47 11.62
CA ALA A 19 -16.49 18.07 11.32
C ALA A 19 -16.29 17.20 12.58
N ALA A 20 -17.21 16.26 12.78
CA ALA A 20 -17.08 15.22 13.79
C ALA A 20 -16.02 14.19 13.36
N VAL A 21 -15.20 13.73 14.30
CA VAL A 21 -14.28 12.60 14.07
C VAL A 21 -15.09 11.32 14.17
N ILE A 22 -15.17 10.56 13.08
CA ILE A 22 -15.89 9.27 13.02
C ILE A 22 -15.13 8.21 13.82
N GLU A 23 -13.83 8.07 13.54
CA GLU A 23 -12.98 7.06 14.16
C GLU A 23 -11.50 7.43 14.09
N THR A 24 -10.65 6.65 14.76
CA THR A 24 -9.20 6.71 14.64
C THR A 24 -8.66 5.32 14.36
N ILE A 25 -8.13 5.12 13.16
CA ILE A 25 -7.56 3.85 12.71
C ILE A 25 -6.04 3.96 12.64
N THR A 26 -5.35 2.87 12.96
CA THR A 26 -3.90 2.73 12.77
C THR A 26 -3.61 1.51 11.89
N GLY A 27 -2.57 1.58 11.06
CA GLY A 27 -2.13 0.45 10.25
C GLY A 27 -0.61 0.47 10.04
N LEU A 28 -0.04 -0.71 9.83
CA LEU A 28 1.37 -0.90 9.51
C LEU A 28 1.52 -1.04 7.99
N ARG A 29 2.45 -0.27 7.43
CA ARG A 29 2.77 -0.36 6.00
C ARG A 29 3.74 -1.54 5.78
N PRO A 30 3.47 -2.45 4.83
CA PRO A 30 4.38 -3.55 4.50
C PRO A 30 5.51 -3.02 3.62
N ASP A 31 6.48 -2.35 4.25
CA ASP A 31 7.58 -1.66 3.59
C ASP A 31 8.71 -2.59 3.16
N ARG A 32 9.36 -2.24 2.05
CA ARG A 32 10.59 -2.84 1.54
C ARG A 32 11.35 -1.75 0.78
N PRO A 33 12.69 -1.78 0.69
CA PRO A 33 13.45 -0.82 -0.11
C PRO A 33 13.01 -0.72 -1.58
N SER A 34 12.48 -1.82 -2.13
CA SER A 34 11.78 -1.84 -3.42
C SER A 34 10.63 -2.84 -3.40
N VAL A 35 9.58 -2.58 -4.18
CA VAL A 35 8.51 -3.56 -4.40
C VAL A 35 9.08 -4.83 -5.02
N ARG A 36 8.68 -5.99 -4.52
CA ARG A 36 9.08 -7.29 -5.08
C ARG A 36 7.94 -7.84 -5.95
N VAL A 37 8.13 -7.81 -7.26
CA VAL A 37 7.30 -8.50 -8.25
C VAL A 37 8.19 -9.38 -9.12
N GLU A 38 8.30 -10.65 -8.77
CA GLU A 38 9.25 -11.57 -9.42
C GLU A 38 8.81 -13.03 -9.24
N SER A 39 9.33 -13.92 -10.09
CA SER A 39 9.13 -15.37 -9.98
C SER A 39 10.35 -16.05 -9.38
N GLU A 40 10.14 -16.99 -8.47
CA GLU A 40 11.19 -17.78 -7.83
C GLU A 40 10.80 -19.27 -7.81
N PRO A 41 11.71 -20.20 -8.15
CA PRO A 41 11.48 -21.62 -7.93
C PRO A 41 11.36 -21.92 -6.43
N LEU A 42 10.32 -22.65 -6.04
CA LEU A 42 10.07 -23.07 -4.67
C LEU A 42 9.81 -24.58 -4.63
N GLY A 43 10.90 -25.35 -4.62
CA GLY A 43 10.84 -26.81 -4.74
C GLY A 43 10.20 -27.24 -6.06
N ARG A 44 9.05 -27.91 -5.99
CA ARG A 44 8.28 -28.34 -7.18
C ARG A 44 7.30 -27.27 -7.69
N ALA A 45 7.18 -26.14 -6.99
CA ALA A 45 6.29 -25.05 -7.34
C ALA A 45 7.07 -23.84 -7.86
N ARG A 46 6.37 -22.92 -8.52
CA ARG A 46 6.86 -21.58 -8.85
C ARG A 46 6.11 -20.57 -7.98
N CYS A 47 6.84 -19.82 -7.17
CA CYS A 47 6.28 -18.74 -6.36
C CYS A 47 6.35 -17.42 -7.15
N ILE A 48 5.25 -16.67 -7.19
CA ILE A 48 5.24 -15.31 -7.73
C ILE A 48 5.03 -14.36 -6.58
N HIS A 49 6.04 -13.53 -6.32
CA HIS A 49 6.04 -12.55 -5.26
C HIS A 49 5.30 -11.29 -5.74
N ASN A 50 4.53 -10.67 -4.84
CA ASN A 50 3.87 -9.39 -5.08
C ASN A 50 3.66 -8.66 -3.74
N TYR A 51 4.74 -8.15 -3.14
CA TYR A 51 4.72 -7.51 -1.82
C TYR A 51 5.74 -6.38 -1.68
N GLY A 52 5.75 -5.70 -0.53
CA GLY A 52 6.69 -4.60 -0.25
C GLY A 52 6.20 -3.24 -0.76
N HIS A 53 4.87 -3.07 -0.89
CA HIS A 53 4.26 -1.91 -1.52
C HIS A 53 4.15 -0.66 -0.64
N SER A 54 4.36 -0.79 0.67
CA SER A 54 4.31 0.33 1.62
C SER A 54 3.09 1.25 1.41
N ALA A 55 3.30 2.57 1.38
CA ALA A 55 2.26 3.58 1.15
C ALA A 55 1.71 3.62 -0.29
N ASN A 56 2.37 2.96 -1.24
CA ASN A 56 2.08 3.06 -2.67
C ASN A 56 1.25 1.89 -3.21
N GLY A 57 0.84 0.94 -2.36
CA GLY A 57 0.17 -0.30 -2.80
C GLY A 57 -1.11 -0.07 -3.59
N VAL A 58 -1.92 0.92 -3.22
CA VAL A 58 -3.14 1.25 -4.00
C VAL A 58 -2.75 1.84 -5.36
N THR A 59 -1.85 2.83 -5.38
CA THR A 59 -1.37 3.49 -6.61
C THR A 59 -0.75 2.50 -7.61
N LEU A 60 0.03 1.53 -7.11
CA LEU A 60 0.76 0.56 -7.94
C LEU A 60 -0.04 -0.70 -8.27
N SER A 61 -1.19 -0.91 -7.62
CA SER A 61 -1.95 -2.16 -7.64
C SER A 61 -2.15 -2.76 -9.04
N TRP A 62 -2.65 -1.97 -9.99
CA TRP A 62 -2.91 -2.42 -11.36
C TRP A 62 -1.64 -2.77 -12.14
N GLY A 63 -0.59 -1.96 -12.00
CA GLY A 63 0.69 -2.23 -12.65
C GLY A 63 1.32 -3.52 -12.14
N CYS A 64 1.34 -3.71 -10.82
CA CYS A 64 1.84 -4.92 -10.20
C CYS A 64 0.99 -6.15 -10.56
N ALA A 65 -0.35 -6.00 -10.60
CA ALA A 65 -1.23 -7.09 -11.01
C ALA A 65 -1.00 -7.54 -12.46
N ARG A 66 -0.79 -6.58 -13.39
CA ARG A 66 -0.46 -6.88 -14.79
C ARG A 66 0.89 -7.62 -14.90
N GLU A 67 1.88 -7.19 -14.14
CA GLU A 67 3.19 -7.83 -14.15
C GLU A 67 3.13 -9.25 -13.55
N VAL A 68 2.38 -9.45 -12.48
CA VAL A 68 2.08 -10.79 -11.94
C VAL A 68 1.41 -11.66 -13.00
N ALA A 69 0.38 -11.15 -13.69
CA ALA A 69 -0.30 -11.91 -14.75
C ALA A 69 0.66 -12.31 -15.89
N ARG A 70 1.61 -11.43 -16.25
CA ARG A 70 2.67 -11.72 -17.21
C ARG A 70 3.61 -12.84 -16.72
N LEU A 71 4.03 -12.78 -15.46
CA LEU A 71 4.88 -13.81 -14.84
C LEU A 71 4.17 -15.16 -14.71
N VAL A 72 2.85 -15.17 -14.50
CA VAL A 72 2.04 -16.40 -14.53
C VAL A 72 2.02 -17.00 -15.93
N GLY A 73 1.82 -16.17 -16.96
CA GLY A 73 1.66 -16.59 -18.35
C GLY A 73 2.96 -16.94 -19.08
N ALA A 74 4.11 -16.42 -18.65
CA ALA A 74 5.41 -16.84 -19.17
C ALA A 74 5.69 -18.27 -18.69
N GLN A 75 5.53 -19.25 -19.58
CA GLN A 75 5.96 -20.64 -19.38
C GLN A 75 7.25 -20.89 -20.14
#